data_AF-A0A7C5HU92-F1
#
_entry.id   AF-A0A7C5HU92-F1
#
_cell.length_a   1.000
_cell.length_b   1.000
_cell.length_c   1.000
_cell.angle_alpha   90.00
_cell.angle_beta   90.00
_cell.angle_gamma   90.00
#
_symmetry.space_group_name_H-M   'P 1'
#
loop_
_entity.id
_entity.type
_entity.pdbx_description
1 polymer ?
#
loop_
_entity_poly.entity_id
_entity_poly.type
_entity_poly.pdbx_seq_one_letter_code
_entity_poly.pdbx_strand_id
1 'polypeptide(L)'
;METEKRDKLKDHIEKRIEDLKGNIKSYQTLIQPIVPDNAIGRLTRMEAINSKSINEAALNKAKQTLSRMERALKMVHDPDFGLCRECEEPIPFERLMIVPESDLCVECAEAIVG
;
A
#
# COMPACT_ATOMS: atom_id res chain seq x y z
N MET A 1 20.56 -9.45 8.78
CA MET A 1 20.64 -8.55 7.60
C MET A 1 21.67 -7.46 7.88
N GLU A 2 22.53 -7.10 6.92
CA GLU A 2 23.57 -6.07 7.10
C GLU A 2 22.94 -4.67 7.29
N THR A 3 23.58 -3.81 8.09
CA THR A 3 23.09 -2.46 8.41
C THR A 3 22.86 -1.62 7.15
N GLU A 4 23.78 -1.67 6.19
CA GLU A 4 23.66 -0.95 4.91
C GLU A 4 22.40 -1.33 4.13
N LYS A 5 22.02 -2.62 4.15
CA LYS A 5 20.79 -3.09 3.49
C LYS A 5 19.54 -2.58 4.21
N ARG A 6 19.58 -2.47 5.55
CA ARG A 6 18.47 -1.93 6.34
C ARG A 6 18.26 -0.45 6.04
N ASP A 7 19.35 0.32 5.95
CA ASP A 7 19.28 1.75 5.63
C ASP A 7 18.75 1.97 4.20
N LYS A 8 19.23 1.20 3.22
CA LYS A 8 18.69 1.23 1.85
C LYS A 8 17.20 0.92 1.79
N LEU A 9 16.75 -0.07 2.58
CA LEU A 9 15.35 -0.45 2.63
C LEU A 9 14.50 0.63 3.30
N LYS A 10 15.00 1.23 4.38
CA LYS A 10 14.36 2.36 5.05
C LYS A 10 14.13 3.52 4.09
N ASP A 11 15.18 3.98 3.41
CA ASP A 11 15.10 5.07 2.43
C ASP A 11 14.07 4.76 1.33
N HIS A 12 14.02 3.50 0.89
CA HIS A 12 13.05 3.04 -0.10
C HIS A 12 11.60 3.07 0.45
N ILE A 13 11.39 2.62 1.69
CA ILE A 13 10.08 2.66 2.35
C ILE A 13 9.61 4.10 2.54
N GLU A 14 10.49 5.01 2.98
CA GLU A 14 10.16 6.42 3.20
C GLU A 14 9.68 7.09 1.91
N LYS A 15 10.41 6.92 0.80
CA LYS A 15 9.99 7.43 -0.51
C LYS A 15 8.61 6.90 -0.93
N ARG A 16 8.39 5.60 -0.73
CA ARG A 16 7.12 4.96 -1.12
C ARG A 16 5.95 5.40 -0.24
N ILE A 17 6.21 5.72 1.04
CA ILE A 17 5.22 6.34 1.94
C ILE A 17 4.84 7.73 1.43
N GLU A 18 5.80 8.54 0.98
CA GLU A 18 5.51 9.86 0.41
C GLU A 18 4.63 9.76 -0.84
N ASP A 19 4.95 8.84 -1.76
CA ASP A 19 4.14 8.57 -2.95
C ASP A 19 2.71 8.13 -2.59
N LEU A 20 2.58 7.21 -1.62
CA LEU A 20 1.28 6.74 -1.15
C LEU A 20 0.44 7.86 -0.53
N LYS A 21 1.06 8.75 0.25
CA LYS A 21 0.39 9.94 0.82
C LYS A 21 -0.11 10.88 -0.29
N GLY A 22 0.69 11.08 -1.35
CA GLY A 22 0.28 11.81 -2.54
C GLY A 22 -0.95 11.19 -3.22
N ASN A 23 -0.91 9.89 -3.46
CA ASN A 23 -2.02 9.15 -4.08
C ASN A 23 -3.30 9.20 -3.24
N ILE A 24 -3.19 9.03 -1.92
CA ILE A 24 -4.33 9.15 -0.98
C ILE A 24 -5.00 10.53 -1.11
N LYS A 25 -4.22 11.61 -1.17
CA LYS A 25 -4.74 12.97 -1.33
C LYS A 25 -5.47 13.16 -2.67
N SER A 26 -4.92 12.59 -3.75
CA SER A 26 -5.55 12.58 -5.07
C SER A 26 -6.89 11.84 -5.05
N TYR A 27 -6.94 10.62 -4.49
CA TYR A 27 -8.20 9.87 -4.38
C TYR A 27 -9.23 10.58 -3.49
N GLN A 28 -8.83 11.21 -2.38
CA GLN A 28 -9.72 12.00 -1.53
C GLN A 28 -10.39 13.17 -2.27
N THR A 29 -9.70 13.74 -3.26
CA THR A 29 -10.24 14.80 -4.12
C THR A 29 -11.24 14.23 -5.13
N LEU A 30 -10.99 13.03 -5.65
CA LEU A 30 -11.86 12.37 -6.64
C LEU A 30 -13.16 11.83 -6.07
N ILE A 31 -13.20 11.48 -4.78
CA ILE A 31 -14.41 10.94 -4.11
C ILE A 31 -15.35 12.00 -3.55
N GLN A 32 -15.05 13.30 -3.77
CA GLN A 32 -15.87 14.39 -3.25
C GLN A 32 -17.33 14.25 -3.71
N PRO A 33 -18.31 14.62 -2.86
CA PRO A 33 -19.72 14.47 -3.17
C PRO A 33 -20.09 15.27 -4.42
N ILE A 34 -20.69 14.59 -5.39
CA ILE A 34 -21.21 15.22 -6.59
C ILE A 34 -22.46 15.99 -6.18
N VAL A 35 -22.42 17.32 -6.28
CA VAL A 35 -23.59 18.16 -6.01
C VAL A 35 -24.72 17.77 -6.98
N PRO A 36 -25.99 17.80 -6.52
CA PRO A 36 -27.13 17.53 -7.38
C PRO A 36 -27.35 18.73 -8.31
N ASP A 37 -26.52 18.84 -9.35
CA ASP A 37 -26.73 19.84 -10.38
C ASP A 37 -27.70 19.30 -11.43
N ASN A 38 -28.74 20.07 -11.73
CA ASN A 38 -29.80 19.71 -12.67
C ASN A 38 -29.30 19.61 -14.12
N ALA A 39 -28.03 19.95 -14.39
CA ALA A 39 -27.39 19.90 -15.71
C ALA A 39 -26.68 18.57 -16.03
N ILE A 40 -26.51 17.66 -15.07
CA ILE A 40 -25.83 16.37 -15.30
C ILE A 40 -26.85 15.35 -15.83
N GLY A 41 -26.80 15.07 -17.14
CA GLY A 41 -27.62 14.05 -17.78
C GLY A 41 -27.58 12.68 -17.09
N ARG A 42 -28.61 11.85 -17.27
CA ARG A 42 -28.74 10.55 -16.57
C ARG A 42 -27.54 9.60 -16.74
N LEU A 43 -26.86 9.61 -17.89
CA LEU A 43 -25.66 8.79 -18.13
C LEU A 43 -24.46 9.26 -17.30
N THR A 44 -24.19 10.56 -17.28
CA THR A 44 -23.02 11.14 -16.60
C THR A 44 -23.13 11.03 -15.07
N ARG A 45 -24.36 10.99 -14.52
CA ARG A 45 -24.56 10.69 -13.09
C ARG A 45 -24.18 9.25 -12.75
N MET A 46 -24.49 8.26 -13.59
CA MET A 46 -24.10 6.86 -13.35
C MET A 46 -22.59 6.67 -13.44
N GLU A 47 -21.93 7.29 -14.42
CA GLU A 47 -20.47 7.27 -14.55
C GLU A 47 -19.77 7.92 -13.35
N ALA A 48 -20.32 9.03 -12.84
CA ALA A 48 -19.80 9.70 -11.65
C ALA A 48 -19.93 8.83 -10.38
N ILE A 49 -21.02 8.06 -10.24
CA ILE A 49 -21.18 7.12 -9.11
C ILE A 49 -20.19 5.95 -9.22
N ASN A 50 -20.05 5.36 -10.40
CA ASN A 50 -19.14 4.25 -10.62
C ASN A 50 -17.67 4.67 -10.42
N SER A 51 -17.27 5.81 -10.96
CA SER A 51 -15.92 6.35 -10.77
C SER A 51 -15.64 6.67 -9.31
N LYS A 52 -16.61 7.21 -8.55
CA LYS A 52 -16.48 7.40 -7.11
C LYS A 52 -16.22 6.07 -6.38
N SER A 53 -17.03 5.04 -6.63
CA SER A 53 -16.89 3.72 -6.00
C SER A 53 -15.50 3.09 -6.24
N ILE A 54 -14.98 3.19 -7.47
CA ILE A 54 -13.64 2.72 -7.83
C ILE A 54 -12.56 3.49 -7.06
N ASN A 55 -12.68 4.82 -6.98
CA ASN A 55 -11.74 5.66 -6.25
C ASN A 55 -11.81 5.42 -4.73
N GLU A 56 -12.98 5.12 -4.17
CA GLU A 56 -13.13 4.74 -2.75
C GLU A 56 -12.42 3.41 -2.46
N ALA A 57 -12.56 2.41 -3.33
CA ALA A 57 -11.83 1.15 -3.19
C ALA A 57 -10.30 1.36 -3.28
N ALA A 58 -9.83 2.17 -4.24
CA ALA A 58 -8.43 2.52 -4.37
C ALA A 58 -7.89 3.28 -3.15
N LEU A 59 -8.65 4.24 -2.62
CA LEU A 59 -8.31 4.99 -1.42
C LEU A 59 -8.16 4.07 -0.20
N ASN A 60 -9.11 3.16 0.00
CA ASN A 60 -9.07 2.21 1.11
C ASN A 60 -7.85 1.28 1.01
N LYS A 61 -7.57 0.75 -0.18
CA LYS A 61 -6.37 -0.06 -0.42
C LYS A 61 -5.09 0.72 -0.16
N ALA A 62 -4.98 1.95 -0.68
CA ALA A 62 -3.81 2.81 -0.46
C ALA A 62 -3.58 3.13 1.03
N LYS A 63 -4.64 3.40 1.79
CA LYS A 63 -4.55 3.60 3.26
C LYS A 63 -4.08 2.35 3.99
N GLN A 64 -4.59 1.17 3.63
CA GLN A 64 -4.14 -0.09 4.22
C GLN A 64 -2.66 -0.35 3.92
N THR A 65 -2.22 -0.16 2.68
CA THR A 65 -0.81 -0.27 2.30
C THR A 65 0.05 0.74 3.06
N LEU A 66 -0.39 2.00 3.16
CA LEU A 66 0.33 3.03 3.94
C LEU A 66 0.52 2.61 5.40
N SER A 67 -0.53 2.10 6.05
CA SER A 67 -0.43 1.64 7.44
C SER A 67 0.57 0.49 7.60
N ARG A 68 0.60 -0.46 6.65
CA ARG A 68 1.58 -1.56 6.65
C ARG A 68 3.00 -1.06 6.41
N MET A 69 3.18 -0.12 5.48
CA MET A 69 4.47 0.54 5.21
C MET A 69 5.00 1.30 6.43
N GLU A 70 4.15 2.06 7.11
CA GLU A 70 4.53 2.79 8.33
C GLU A 70 4.92 1.83 9.47
N ARG A 71 4.28 0.66 9.54
CA ARG A 71 4.70 -0.41 10.47
C ARG A 71 6.05 -0.99 10.06
N ALA A 72 6.24 -1.32 8.78
CA ALA A 72 7.52 -1.81 8.27
C ALA A 72 8.66 -0.82 8.54
N LEU A 73 8.42 0.48 8.34
CA LEU A 73 9.40 1.53 8.62
C LEU A 73 9.83 1.56 10.09
N LYS A 74 8.87 1.41 11.02
CA LYS A 74 9.17 1.39 12.46
C LYS A 74 9.99 0.17 12.86
N MET A 75 9.74 -0.96 12.19
CA MET A 75 10.40 -2.24 12.50
C MET A 75 11.67 -2.47 11.68
N VAL A 76 12.02 -1.65 10.68
CA VAL A 76 13.16 -1.92 9.77
C VAL A 76 14.51 -2.11 10.47
N HIS A 77 14.66 -1.55 11.66
CA HIS A 77 15.85 -1.69 12.50
C HIS A 77 15.77 -2.83 13.53
N ASP A 78 14.59 -3.44 13.72
CA ASP A 78 14.44 -4.60 14.61
C ASP A 78 15.27 -5.79 14.11
N PRO A 79 15.80 -6.60 15.03
CA PRO A 79 16.55 -7.81 14.68
C PRO A 79 15.71 -8.79 13.87
N ASP A 80 14.41 -8.91 14.19
CA ASP A 80 13.46 -9.84 13.56
C ASP A 80 12.85 -9.34 12.25
N PHE A 81 13.18 -8.11 11.84
CA PHE A 81 12.66 -7.56 10.59
C PHE A 81 13.24 -8.28 9.38
N GLY A 82 12.33 -8.68 8.48
CA GLY A 82 12.66 -9.49 7.32
C GLY A 82 12.61 -11.00 7.59
N LEU A 83 11.95 -11.44 8.65
CA LEU A 83 11.56 -12.85 8.84
C LEU A 83 10.10 -13.06 8.41
N CYS A 84 9.82 -14.19 7.77
CA CYS A 84 8.47 -14.61 7.42
C CYS A 84 7.68 -14.91 8.69
N ARG A 85 6.44 -14.41 8.77
CA ARG A 85 5.57 -14.66 9.92
C ARG A 85 5.11 -16.12 10.04
N GLU A 86 5.06 -16.86 8.94
CA GLU A 86 4.52 -18.23 8.92
C GLU A 86 5.62 -19.30 9.09
N CYS A 87 6.73 -19.18 8.35
CA CYS A 87 7.82 -20.15 8.39
C CYS A 87 9.07 -19.68 9.16
N GLU A 88 9.08 -18.43 9.67
CA GLU A 88 10.21 -17.83 10.40
C GLU A 88 11.52 -17.73 9.59
N GLU A 89 11.45 -17.98 8.27
CA GLU A 89 12.61 -17.90 7.39
C GLU A 89 12.90 -16.46 6.93
N PRO A 90 14.18 -16.13 6.66
CA PRO A 90 14.54 -14.81 6.17
C PRO A 90 13.95 -14.54 4.79
N ILE A 91 13.20 -13.45 4.67
CA ILE A 91 12.67 -12.93 3.41
C ILE A 91 13.83 -12.36 2.59
N PRO A 92 13.97 -12.77 1.31
CA PRO A 92 15.01 -12.23 0.43
C PRO A 92 14.97 -10.71 0.34
N PHE A 93 16.14 -10.06 0.39
CA PHE A 93 16.24 -8.60 0.31
C PHE A 93 15.62 -8.05 -0.98
N GLU A 94 15.78 -8.74 -2.10
CA GLU A 94 15.16 -8.38 -3.38
C GLU A 94 13.63 -8.33 -3.30
N ARG A 95 13.02 -9.26 -2.54
CA ARG A 95 11.57 -9.26 -2.31
C ARG A 95 11.15 -8.08 -1.44
N LEU A 96 11.90 -7.79 -0.37
CA LEU A 96 11.65 -6.61 0.48
C LEU A 96 11.80 -5.30 -0.29
N MET A 97 12.69 -5.23 -1.28
CA MET A 97 12.78 -4.05 -2.16
C MET A 97 11.55 -3.88 -3.08
N ILE A 98 10.86 -4.97 -3.45
CA ILE A 98 9.66 -4.90 -4.30
C ILE A 98 8.41 -4.66 -3.45
N VAL A 99 8.28 -5.38 -2.33
CA VAL A 99 7.12 -5.36 -1.41
C VAL A 99 7.62 -5.31 0.04
N PRO A 100 8.12 -4.15 0.52
CA PRO A 100 8.67 -4.02 1.86
C PRO A 100 7.62 -4.14 2.97
N GLU A 101 6.34 -3.98 2.64
CA GLU A 101 5.23 -4.13 3.57
C GLU A 101 4.80 -5.59 3.81
N SER A 102 5.43 -6.55 3.12
CA SER A 102 5.11 -7.99 3.20
C SER A 102 5.70 -8.61 4.47
N ASP A 103 4.86 -9.23 5.29
CA ASP A 103 5.26 -10.06 6.43
C ASP A 103 5.43 -11.55 6.08
N LEU A 104 5.27 -11.92 4.81
CA LEU A 104 5.37 -13.30 4.33
C LEU A 104 6.48 -13.46 3.28
N CYS A 105 7.13 -14.62 3.29
CA CYS A 105 8.01 -15.05 2.20
C CYS A 105 7.19 -15.39 0.95
N VAL A 106 7.86 -15.58 -0.18
CA VAL A 106 7.21 -15.86 -1.47
C VAL A 106 6.40 -17.15 -1.40
N GLU A 107 6.97 -18.22 -0.84
CA GLU A 107 6.32 -19.53 -0.73
C GLU A 107 5.06 -19.49 0.15
N CYS A 108 5.13 -18.88 1.34
CA CYS A 108 3.96 -18.73 2.22
C CYS A 108 2.90 -17.81 1.62
N ALA A 109 3.30 -16.76 0.90
CA ALA A 109 2.35 -15.88 0.23
C ALA A 109 1.63 -16.61 -0.92
N GLU A 110 2.34 -17.44 -1.70
CA GLU A 110 1.74 -18.26 -2.75
C GLU A 110 0.80 -19.33 -2.19
N ALA A 111 1.16 -19.96 -1.07
CA ALA A 111 0.34 -20.99 -0.42
C ALA A 111 -1.03 -20.48 0.09
N ILE A 112 -1.17 -19.19 0.38
CA ILE A 112 -2.43 -18.59 0.85
C ILE A 112 -3.33 -18.16 -0.31
N VAL A 113 -2.74 -17.87 -1.47
CA VAL A 113 -3.44 -17.31 -2.64
C VAL A 113 -3.85 -18.42 -3.63
N GLY A 114 -3.33 -19.64 -3.48
CA GLY A 114 -3.74 -20.83 -4.23
C GLY A 114 -4.96 -21.54 -3.66
#